data_AF-A0A4Y9ZPZ3-F1
#
_entry.id   AF-A0A4Y9ZPZ3-F1
#
_cell.length_a   1.000
_cell.length_b   1.000
_cell.length_c   1.000
_cell.angle_alpha   90.00
_cell.angle_beta   90.00
_cell.angle_gamma   90.00
#
_symmetry.space_group_name_H-M   'P 1'
#
loop_
_entity.id
_entity.type
_entity.pdbx_description
1 polymer ?
#
loop_
_entity_poly.entity_id
_entity_poly.type
_entity_poly.pdbx_seq_one_letter_code
_entity_poly.pdbx_strand_id
1 'polypeptide(L)'
;MVNKYLECFKRRDCWYKPHTLKAISEPWDESRYNGKSISGDLITEIILEDSYRTHQEESSEYLCMLKAKSLSIDATFKVTQKATVVGTDRQRTNLHKGGLMSAMSETNECVKWKFSMTQSNEELQEFLGDLSDRFVEQKEPPPEDVTADNCCHVRSTIVHAFPHVHVGLDLYHCMMQYGASLSGNVDVRLTRAYMHRYLVATINASTNPWHLQVVRDLHDAVLISGAEDGKPAKYRTKEDQEERLKAVYLHWARHGGVWSAAAAKTSYAMSAMAV
;
A
#
# COMPACT_ATOMS: atom_id res chain seq x y z
N MET A 1 22.12 7.60 18.28
CA MET A 1 21.05 8.61 18.42
C MET A 1 19.66 8.04 18.18
N VAL A 2 19.47 7.14 17.21
CA VAL A 2 18.20 6.44 16.88
C VAL A 2 17.42 5.87 18.09
N ASN A 3 18.12 5.24 19.05
CA ASN A 3 17.46 4.67 20.23
C ASN A 3 16.83 5.72 21.17
N LYS A 4 17.41 6.93 21.24
CA LYS A 4 16.87 8.02 22.07
C LYS A 4 15.59 8.61 21.48
N TYR A 5 15.45 8.64 20.16
CA TYR A 5 14.24 9.13 19.49
C TYR A 5 13.04 8.21 19.73
N LEU A 6 13.19 6.91 19.45
CA LEU A 6 12.11 5.95 19.68
C LEU A 6 11.73 5.87 21.17
N GLU A 7 12.71 6.01 22.08
CA GLU A 7 12.41 6.13 23.51
C GLU A 7 11.74 7.46 23.86
N CYS A 8 12.16 8.61 23.33
CA CYS A 8 11.50 9.91 23.53
C CYS A 8 10.07 9.93 22.98
N PHE A 9 9.85 9.42 21.77
CA PHE A 9 8.53 9.32 21.14
C PHE A 9 7.62 8.37 21.94
N LYS A 10 8.12 7.19 22.34
CA LYS A 10 7.37 6.25 23.20
C LYS A 10 7.11 6.80 24.61
N ARG A 11 8.02 7.60 25.16
CA ARG A 11 7.85 8.29 26.46
C ARG A 11 7.01 9.55 26.38
N ARG A 12 6.79 10.10 25.17
CA ARG A 12 6.31 11.48 24.93
C ARG A 12 7.18 12.56 25.60
N ASP A 13 8.44 12.25 25.89
CA ASP A 13 9.44 13.22 26.34
C ASP A 13 9.96 13.96 25.10
N CYS A 14 9.13 14.82 24.49
CA CYS A 14 9.61 15.75 23.49
C CYS A 14 10.32 16.92 24.20
N TRP A 15 11.49 17.28 23.70
CA TRP A 15 12.22 18.51 24.04
C TRP A 15 11.43 19.77 23.66
N TYR A 16 10.37 19.59 22.88
CA TYR A 16 9.33 20.56 22.62
C TYR A 16 8.57 20.86 23.91
N LYS A 17 8.85 22.01 24.51
CA LYS A 17 8.01 22.53 25.59
C LYS A 17 6.61 22.74 24.99
N PRO A 18 5.55 22.07 25.50
CA PRO A 18 4.21 22.25 24.96
C PRO A 18 3.93 23.74 24.88
N HIS A 19 3.62 24.21 23.67
CA HIS A 19 3.25 25.60 23.48
C HIS A 19 2.03 25.84 24.37
N THR A 20 2.13 26.78 25.30
CA THR A 20 0.98 27.14 26.14
C THR A 20 -0.11 27.64 25.20
N LEU A 21 -1.10 26.78 24.94
CA LEU A 21 -2.21 27.11 24.07
C LEU A 21 -2.89 28.34 24.67
N LYS A 22 -3.09 29.36 23.83
CA LYS A 22 -3.93 30.49 24.22
C LYS A 22 -5.33 29.96 24.50
N ALA A 23 -6.00 30.55 25.50
CA ALA A 23 -7.40 30.25 25.74
C ALA A 23 -8.18 30.46 24.43
N ILE A 24 -9.07 29.51 24.11
CA ILE A 24 -9.99 29.63 22.99
C ILE A 24 -10.82 30.89 23.24
N SER A 25 -10.83 31.82 22.29
CA SER A 25 -11.63 33.03 22.41
C SER A 25 -13.11 32.69 22.42
N GLU A 26 -13.92 33.51 23.08
CA GLU A 26 -15.37 33.40 22.98
C GLU A 26 -15.81 33.39 21.50
N PRO A 27 -16.85 32.62 21.13
CA PRO A 27 -17.24 32.46 19.74
C PRO A 27 -17.51 33.79 19.02
N TRP A 28 -17.89 34.83 19.75
CA TRP A 28 -18.32 36.13 19.24
C TRP A 28 -17.29 37.25 19.49
N ASP A 29 -16.04 36.90 19.83
CA ASP A 29 -14.98 37.89 20.03
C ASP A 29 -14.61 38.54 18.70
N GLU A 30 -15.02 39.81 18.53
CA GLU A 30 -14.79 40.64 17.33
C GLU A 30 -13.29 40.82 16.99
N SER A 31 -12.41 40.69 17.99
CA SER A 31 -10.95 40.80 17.82
C SER A 31 -10.29 39.48 17.40
N ARG A 32 -11.07 38.38 17.31
CA ARG A 32 -10.61 37.00 17.06
C ARG A 32 -11.43 36.34 15.95
N TYR A 33 -11.99 35.15 16.21
CA TYR A 33 -12.71 34.35 15.22
C TYR A 33 -14.09 34.90 14.89
N ASN A 34 -14.75 35.63 15.81
CA ASN A 34 -16.05 36.31 15.61
C ASN A 34 -17.09 35.50 14.79
N GLY A 35 -17.34 34.26 15.18
CA GLY A 35 -18.33 33.38 14.56
C GLY A 35 -17.93 32.85 13.19
N LYS A 36 -16.72 33.17 12.70
CA LYS A 36 -16.21 32.64 11.44
C LYS A 36 -15.79 31.19 11.63
N SER A 37 -16.29 30.32 10.76
CA SER A 37 -15.83 28.94 10.69
C SER A 37 -14.35 28.90 10.32
N ILE A 38 -13.60 28.02 10.97
CA ILE A 38 -12.21 27.74 10.60
C ILE A 38 -12.24 27.13 9.19
N SER A 39 -11.57 27.76 8.22
CA SER A 39 -11.47 27.21 6.87
C SER A 39 -10.56 25.98 6.88
N GLY A 40 -10.82 25.04 5.96
CA GLY A 40 -9.90 23.92 5.73
C GLY A 40 -8.49 24.39 5.34
N ASP A 41 -8.40 25.53 4.67
CA ASP A 41 -7.13 26.17 4.30
C ASP A 41 -6.33 26.61 5.53
N LEU A 42 -6.97 27.24 6.52
CA LEU A 42 -6.31 27.66 7.76
C LEU A 42 -5.82 26.45 8.57
N ILE A 43 -6.59 25.36 8.61
CA ILE A 43 -6.15 24.11 9.27
C ILE A 43 -4.93 23.54 8.53
N THR A 44 -4.96 23.55 7.20
CA THR A 44 -3.85 23.06 6.37
C THR A 44 -2.60 23.89 6.57
N GLU A 45 -2.72 25.22 6.58
CA GLU A 45 -1.61 26.14 6.85
C GLU A 45 -0.99 25.89 8.22
N ILE A 46 -1.80 25.73 9.26
CA ILE A 46 -1.31 25.43 10.62
C ILE A 46 -0.55 24.09 10.65
N ILE A 47 -1.09 23.04 10.04
CA ILE A 47 -0.44 21.73 9.99
C ILE A 47 0.87 21.80 9.21
N LEU A 48 0.90 22.52 8.08
CA LEU A 48 2.11 22.70 7.29
C LEU A 48 3.15 23.53 8.05
N GLU A 49 2.76 24.64 8.66
CA GLU A 49 3.66 25.48 9.46
C GLU A 49 4.26 24.68 10.64
N ASP A 50 3.43 23.91 11.34
CA ASP A 50 3.89 23.03 12.41
C ASP A 50 4.88 21.99 11.88
N SER A 51 4.54 21.31 10.78
CA SER A 51 5.44 20.33 10.14
C SER A 51 6.79 20.94 9.73
N TYR A 52 6.80 22.14 9.14
CA TYR A 52 8.02 22.84 8.76
C TYR A 52 8.86 23.25 9.97
N ARG A 53 8.21 23.67 11.06
CA ARG A 53 8.91 24.20 12.25
C ARG A 53 9.43 23.13 13.21
N THR A 54 8.88 21.92 13.18
CA THR A 54 9.09 20.96 14.26
C THR A 54 9.85 19.71 13.85
N HIS A 55 9.44 19.05 12.77
CA HIS A 55 9.82 17.65 12.57
C HIS A 55 10.28 17.32 11.15
N GLN A 56 10.39 18.29 10.23
CA GLN A 56 10.78 17.98 8.85
C GLN A 56 12.21 17.42 8.76
N GLU A 57 13.20 18.08 9.36
CA GLU A 57 14.60 17.60 9.35
C GLU A 57 14.72 16.26 10.08
N GLU A 58 14.18 16.17 11.29
CA GLU A 58 14.21 14.95 12.11
C GLU A 58 13.52 13.77 11.41
N SER A 59 12.35 13.99 10.81
CA SER A 59 11.62 12.94 10.08
C SER A 59 12.38 12.53 8.82
N SER A 60 13.02 13.49 8.13
CA SER A 60 13.84 13.20 6.95
C SER A 60 15.07 12.38 7.35
N GLU A 61 15.77 12.76 8.42
CA GLU A 61 16.89 12.00 8.96
C GLU A 61 16.44 10.60 9.41
N TYR A 62 15.31 10.49 10.12
CA TYR A 62 14.76 9.22 10.56
C TYR A 62 14.47 8.30 9.37
N LEU A 63 13.72 8.77 8.38
CA LEU A 63 13.43 8.03 7.14
C LEU A 63 14.70 7.59 6.42
N CYS A 64 15.72 8.46 6.40
CA CYS A 64 17.03 8.17 5.80
C CYS A 64 17.87 7.17 6.61
N MET A 65 17.51 6.86 7.86
CA MET A 65 18.18 5.83 8.68
C MET A 65 17.44 4.49 8.70
N LEU A 66 16.20 4.46 8.20
CA LEU A 66 15.43 3.22 8.13
C LEU A 66 16.09 2.24 7.17
N LYS A 67 16.08 0.99 7.60
CA LYS A 67 16.63 -0.18 6.90
C LYS A 67 15.48 -1.14 6.64
N ALA A 68 15.64 -1.98 5.63
CA ALA A 68 14.67 -3.02 5.33
C ALA A 68 15.37 -4.24 4.76
N LYS A 69 14.96 -5.41 5.23
CA LYS A 69 15.31 -6.69 4.61
C LYS A 69 14.29 -7.11 3.57
N SER A 70 13.02 -6.77 3.80
CA SER A 70 11.92 -6.98 2.86
C SER A 70 11.24 -5.65 2.57
N LEU A 71 10.83 -5.44 1.33
CA LEU A 71 10.10 -4.25 0.92
C LEU A 71 8.72 -4.60 0.37
N SER A 72 7.68 -4.01 0.93
CA SER A 72 6.38 -3.94 0.27
C SER A 72 6.25 -2.61 -0.44
N ILE A 73 6.17 -2.63 -1.77
CA ILE A 73 5.97 -1.43 -2.60
C ILE A 73 4.52 -1.37 -3.02
N ASP A 74 3.83 -0.38 -2.50
CA ASP A 74 2.48 -0.02 -2.92
C ASP A 74 2.51 1.32 -3.66
N ALA A 75 1.88 1.34 -4.83
CA ALA A 75 1.62 2.55 -5.57
C ALA A 75 0.13 2.89 -5.50
N THR A 76 -0.29 3.44 -4.37
CA THR A 76 -1.65 3.93 -4.16
C THR A 76 -1.87 5.22 -4.98
N PHE A 77 -2.24 5.04 -6.26
CA PHE A 77 -2.50 6.12 -7.23
C PHE A 77 -3.83 6.88 -7.04
N LYS A 78 -4.36 6.94 -5.81
CA LYS A 78 -5.69 7.47 -5.53
C LYS A 78 -5.69 8.82 -4.81
N VAL A 79 -4.59 9.20 -4.17
CA VAL A 79 -4.51 10.45 -3.40
C VAL A 79 -4.67 11.68 -4.31
N THR A 80 -4.06 11.65 -5.49
CA THR A 80 -4.16 12.70 -6.53
C THR A 80 -5.54 12.80 -7.17
N GLN A 81 -6.36 11.75 -7.14
CA GLN A 81 -7.63 11.71 -7.88
C GLN A 81 -8.62 12.79 -7.41
N LYS A 82 -8.44 13.30 -6.19
CA LYS A 82 -9.24 14.38 -5.60
C LYS A 82 -8.62 15.77 -5.77
N ALA A 83 -7.39 15.87 -6.27
CA ALA A 83 -6.71 17.13 -6.55
C ALA A 83 -7.10 17.64 -7.95
N THR A 84 -8.17 18.43 -8.03
CA THR A 84 -8.68 19.00 -9.29
C THR A 84 -8.43 20.50 -9.37
N VAL A 85 -8.09 20.99 -10.56
CA VAL A 85 -8.03 22.42 -10.86
C VAL A 85 -9.37 22.88 -11.45
N VAL A 86 -9.82 24.07 -11.10
CA VAL A 86 -11.05 24.69 -11.66
C VAL A 86 -10.66 25.64 -12.78
N GLY A 87 -11.11 25.35 -14.00
CA GLY A 87 -10.92 26.23 -15.16
C GLY A 87 -11.79 27.49 -15.10
N THR A 88 -11.52 28.44 -16.01
CA THR A 88 -12.33 29.66 -16.16
C THR A 88 -13.77 29.38 -16.59
N ASP A 89 -13.99 28.23 -17.24
CA ASP A 89 -15.29 27.65 -17.58
C ASP A 89 -15.99 26.95 -16.40
N ARG A 90 -15.38 26.99 -15.21
CA ARG A 90 -15.80 26.31 -13.98
C ARG A 90 -15.77 24.78 -14.06
N GLN A 91 -15.14 24.20 -15.08
CA GLN A 91 -14.93 22.76 -15.16
C GLN A 91 -13.81 22.32 -14.21
N ARG A 92 -14.00 21.15 -13.59
CA ARG A 92 -13.00 20.53 -12.71
C ARG A 92 -12.22 19.50 -13.51
N THR A 93 -10.93 19.72 -13.64
CA THR A 93 -10.03 18.80 -14.34
C THR A 93 -8.97 18.29 -13.38
N ASN A 94 -8.76 16.97 -13.37
CA ASN A 94 -7.62 16.40 -12.68
C ASN A 94 -6.42 16.38 -13.62
N LEU A 95 -5.36 17.11 -13.25
CA LEU A 95 -4.12 17.16 -14.02
C LEU A 95 -3.14 16.04 -13.65
N HIS A 96 -3.37 15.37 -12.53
CA HIS A 96 -2.49 14.35 -11.98
C HIS A 96 -3.07 12.96 -12.25
N LYS A 97 -2.21 12.05 -12.72
CA LYS A 97 -2.59 10.64 -12.92
C LYS A 97 -1.89 9.71 -11.94
N GLY A 98 -0.87 10.21 -11.24
CA GLY A 98 -0.08 9.45 -10.28
C GLY A 98 -0.74 9.35 -8.92
N GLY A 99 0.05 9.42 -7.85
CA GLY A 99 -0.42 9.30 -6.47
C GLY A 99 0.73 9.03 -5.52
N LEU A 100 0.42 8.40 -4.39
CA LEU A 100 1.44 8.12 -3.38
C LEU A 100 2.08 6.78 -3.68
N MET A 101 3.37 6.81 -4.01
CA MET A 101 4.22 5.62 -4.05
C MET A 101 4.90 5.48 -2.69
N SER A 102 4.83 4.30 -2.10
CA SER A 102 5.41 4.02 -0.79
C SER A 102 6.10 2.66 -0.77
N ALA A 103 7.20 2.59 -0.04
CA ALA A 103 7.90 1.37 0.30
C ALA A 103 7.85 1.18 1.81
N MET A 104 7.37 0.03 2.26
CA MET A 104 7.24 -0.36 3.66
C MET A 104 8.22 -1.49 3.97
N SER A 105 8.83 -1.49 5.17
CA SER A 105 9.70 -2.56 5.65
C SER A 105 8.92 -3.73 6.26
N GLU A 106 9.64 -4.81 6.58
CA GLU A 106 9.16 -5.94 7.39
C GLU A 106 8.71 -5.53 8.81
N THR A 107 9.09 -4.34 9.28
CA THR A 107 8.71 -3.78 10.59
C THR A 107 7.51 -2.83 10.53
N ASN A 108 6.81 -2.77 9.38
CA ASN A 108 5.71 -1.83 9.11
C ASN A 108 6.13 -0.36 9.16
N GLU A 109 7.38 -0.05 8.84
CA GLU A 109 7.86 1.33 8.75
C GLU A 109 7.91 1.78 7.29
N CYS A 110 7.44 3.00 7.02
CA CYS A 110 7.58 3.60 5.70
C CYS A 110 9.04 3.97 5.48
N VAL A 111 9.76 3.19 4.68
CA VAL A 111 11.18 3.45 4.43
C VAL A 111 11.37 4.51 3.37
N LYS A 112 10.44 4.64 2.42
CA LYS A 112 10.47 5.68 1.40
C LYS A 112 9.07 5.96 0.90
N TRP A 113 8.80 7.21 0.59
CA TRP A 113 7.59 7.60 -0.12
C TRP A 113 7.92 8.67 -1.16
N LYS A 114 7.10 8.75 -2.21
CA LYS A 114 7.18 9.78 -3.24
C LYS A 114 5.78 10.08 -3.74
N PHE A 115 5.48 11.37 -3.89
CA PHE A 115 4.30 11.79 -4.62
C PHE A 115 4.61 11.74 -6.11
N SER A 116 4.07 10.75 -6.80
CA SER A 116 4.20 10.59 -8.24
C SER A 116 3.14 11.44 -8.94
N MET A 117 3.54 12.20 -9.94
CA MET A 117 2.63 13.02 -10.74
C MET A 117 1.91 12.17 -11.79
N THR A 118 2.57 11.07 -12.19
CA THR A 118 2.11 10.13 -13.21
C THR A 118 2.16 8.69 -12.69
N GLN A 119 1.87 7.73 -13.56
CA GLN A 119 2.06 6.29 -13.28
C GLN A 119 3.16 5.73 -14.19
N SER A 120 4.16 6.57 -14.53
CA SER A 120 5.17 6.20 -15.50
C SER A 120 6.22 5.27 -14.87
N ASN A 121 6.83 4.44 -15.70
CA ASN A 121 7.90 3.55 -15.25
C ASN A 121 9.17 4.33 -14.87
N GLU A 122 9.36 5.52 -15.44
CA GLU A 122 10.48 6.40 -15.13
C GLU A 122 10.40 6.90 -13.68
N GLU A 123 9.22 7.33 -13.21
CA GLU A 123 9.06 7.74 -11.80
C GLU A 123 9.33 6.59 -10.82
N LEU A 124 8.98 5.35 -11.21
CA LEU A 124 9.30 4.15 -10.44
C LEU A 124 10.81 3.83 -10.47
N GLN A 125 11.46 3.95 -11.64
CA GLN A 125 12.91 3.76 -11.76
C GLN A 125 13.67 4.73 -10.88
N GLU A 126 13.30 6.01 -10.91
CA GLU A 126 13.89 7.04 -10.04
C GLU A 126 13.64 6.70 -8.57
N PHE A 127 12.41 6.32 -8.21
CA PHE A 127 12.07 5.95 -6.84
C PHE A 127 12.93 4.81 -6.31
N LEU A 128 13.13 3.75 -7.11
CA LEU A 128 13.93 2.59 -6.72
C LEU A 128 15.44 2.82 -6.82
N GLY A 129 15.90 3.62 -7.78
CA GLY A 129 17.31 3.98 -7.95
C GLY A 129 17.83 4.70 -6.72
N ASP A 130 17.19 5.80 -6.35
CA ASP A 130 17.47 6.52 -5.11
C ASP A 130 17.39 5.64 -3.84
N LEU A 131 16.46 4.67 -3.81
CA LEU A 131 16.32 3.77 -2.68
C LEU A 131 17.50 2.80 -2.62
N SER A 132 17.95 2.30 -3.77
CA SER A 132 19.14 1.47 -3.91
C SER A 132 20.41 2.22 -3.52
N ASP A 133 20.58 3.46 -3.99
CA ASP A 133 21.69 4.34 -3.60
C ASP A 133 21.74 4.54 -2.09
N ARG A 134 20.58 4.65 -1.44
CA ARG A 134 20.51 4.76 0.01
C ARG A 134 21.03 3.50 0.73
N PHE A 135 20.71 2.29 0.26
CA PHE A 135 21.26 1.07 0.85
C PHE A 135 22.79 1.04 0.73
N VAL A 136 23.33 1.48 -0.41
CA VAL A 136 24.77 1.61 -0.65
C VAL A 136 25.40 2.59 0.33
N GLU A 137 24.83 3.79 0.48
CA GLU A 137 25.34 4.84 1.38
C GLU A 137 25.27 4.42 2.86
N GLN A 138 24.18 3.74 3.25
CA GLN A 138 24.02 3.18 4.59
C GLN A 138 24.96 1.99 4.87
N LYS A 139 25.64 1.45 3.84
CA LYS A 139 26.44 0.22 3.90
C LYS A 139 25.62 -0.99 4.36
N GLU A 140 24.36 -1.04 3.93
CA GLU A 140 23.45 -2.14 4.20
C GLU A 140 23.32 -3.02 2.95
N PRO A 141 23.06 -4.33 3.12
CA PRO A 141 22.74 -5.18 1.99
C PRO A 141 21.44 -4.70 1.33
N PRO A 142 21.29 -4.91 0.00
CA PRO A 142 20.00 -4.71 -0.65
C PRO A 142 18.94 -5.65 -0.03
N PRO A 143 17.64 -5.32 -0.18
CA PRO A 143 16.56 -6.18 0.30
C PRO A 143 16.65 -7.58 -0.31
N GLU A 144 16.30 -8.59 0.50
CA GLU A 144 16.23 -9.99 0.11
C GLU A 144 15.00 -10.25 -0.78
N ASP A 145 13.88 -9.59 -0.45
CA ASP A 145 12.63 -9.69 -1.20
C ASP A 145 11.89 -8.35 -1.32
N VAL A 146 11.13 -8.24 -2.41
CA VAL A 146 10.26 -7.10 -2.70
C VAL A 146 8.90 -7.63 -3.14
N THR A 147 7.83 -7.26 -2.43
CA THR A 147 6.45 -7.53 -2.83
C THR A 147 5.82 -6.32 -3.49
N ALA A 148 5.12 -6.52 -4.62
CA ALA A 148 4.41 -5.45 -5.32
C ALA A 148 3.13 -5.96 -6.01
N ASP A 149 2.13 -5.10 -6.11
CA ASP A 149 0.78 -5.40 -6.64
C ASP A 149 0.76 -5.88 -8.09
N ASN A 150 1.59 -5.27 -8.93
CA ASN A 150 1.71 -5.60 -10.35
C ASN A 150 3.11 -6.14 -10.62
N CYS A 151 3.58 -7.08 -9.79
CA CYS A 151 4.96 -7.57 -9.83
C CYS A 151 5.43 -7.88 -11.26
N CYS A 152 4.61 -8.50 -12.11
CA CYS A 152 4.96 -8.81 -13.50
C CYS A 152 5.29 -7.58 -14.36
N HIS A 153 4.69 -6.42 -14.10
CA HIS A 153 4.97 -5.17 -14.81
C HIS A 153 6.18 -4.44 -14.24
N VAL A 154 6.32 -4.44 -12.92
CA VAL A 154 7.37 -3.67 -12.22
C VAL A 154 8.65 -4.48 -11.98
N ARG A 155 8.63 -5.80 -12.19
CA ARG A 155 9.73 -6.72 -11.88
C ARG A 155 11.03 -6.34 -12.56
N SER A 156 11.01 -5.98 -13.84
CA SER A 156 12.23 -5.60 -14.54
C SER A 156 12.90 -4.40 -13.88
N THR A 157 12.09 -3.42 -13.47
CA THR A 157 12.53 -2.20 -12.81
C THR A 157 13.07 -2.49 -11.40
N ILE A 158 12.40 -3.37 -10.66
CA ILE A 158 12.85 -3.81 -9.32
C ILE A 158 14.17 -4.60 -9.40
N VAL A 159 14.25 -5.58 -10.30
CA VAL A 159 15.48 -6.38 -10.48
C VAL A 159 16.63 -5.52 -11.00
N HIS A 160 16.35 -4.49 -11.80
CA HIS A 160 17.38 -3.54 -12.22
C HIS A 160 17.96 -2.77 -11.03
N ALA A 161 17.11 -2.30 -10.11
CA ALA A 161 17.55 -1.62 -8.89
C ALA A 161 18.22 -2.57 -7.88
N PHE A 162 17.79 -3.83 -7.83
CA PHE A 162 18.26 -4.85 -6.89
C PHE A 162 18.49 -6.21 -7.62
N PRO A 163 19.69 -6.45 -8.19
CA PRO A 163 19.97 -7.56 -9.12
C PRO A 163 19.73 -8.99 -8.59
N HIS A 164 19.59 -9.18 -7.28
CA HIS A 164 19.42 -10.49 -6.64
C HIS A 164 18.14 -10.62 -5.81
N VAL A 165 17.26 -9.62 -5.88
CA VAL A 165 16.06 -9.60 -5.05
C VAL A 165 15.02 -10.61 -5.53
N HIS A 166 14.36 -11.26 -4.58
CA HIS A 166 13.18 -12.04 -4.86
C HIS A 166 11.97 -11.11 -5.04
N VAL A 167 11.40 -11.05 -6.25
CA VAL A 167 10.21 -10.23 -6.51
C VAL A 167 8.94 -11.07 -6.37
N GLY A 168 8.17 -10.80 -5.32
CA GLY A 168 6.89 -11.43 -5.03
C GLY A 168 5.69 -10.59 -5.49
N LEU A 169 4.58 -11.26 -5.75
CA LEU A 169 3.27 -10.61 -5.83
C LEU A 169 2.76 -10.43 -4.40
N ASP A 170 2.25 -9.26 -4.07
CA ASP A 170 1.55 -9.06 -2.80
C ASP A 170 0.40 -10.07 -2.65
N LEU A 171 0.31 -10.74 -1.49
CA LEU A 171 -0.71 -11.73 -1.20
C LEU A 171 -2.12 -11.17 -1.35
N TYR A 172 -2.36 -9.91 -0.93
CA TYR A 172 -3.67 -9.31 -1.12
C TYR A 172 -4.02 -9.26 -2.62
N HIS A 173 -3.07 -8.84 -3.46
CA HIS A 173 -3.25 -8.83 -4.91
C HIS A 173 -3.31 -10.24 -5.53
N CYS A 174 -2.56 -11.21 -5.00
CA CYS A 174 -2.63 -12.61 -5.37
C CYS A 174 -4.00 -13.21 -5.06
N MET A 175 -4.57 -12.92 -3.89
CA MET A 175 -5.93 -13.35 -3.51
C MET A 175 -6.99 -12.61 -4.32
N MET A 176 -6.81 -11.31 -4.55
CA MET A 176 -7.72 -10.52 -5.36
C MET A 176 -7.72 -10.95 -6.83
N GLN A 177 -6.62 -11.50 -7.36
CA GLN A 177 -6.54 -12.12 -8.70
C GLN A 177 -7.57 -13.25 -8.91
N TYR A 178 -8.10 -13.82 -7.82
CA TYR A 178 -9.12 -14.84 -7.83
C TYR A 178 -10.44 -14.43 -7.16
N GLY A 179 -10.51 -13.25 -6.53
CA GLY A 179 -11.60 -12.90 -5.61
C GLY A 179 -12.16 -11.50 -5.68
N ALA A 180 -13.46 -11.43 -5.97
CA ALA A 180 -14.28 -10.26 -5.76
C ALA A 180 -14.82 -10.22 -4.32
N SER A 181 -14.51 -9.13 -3.61
CA SER A 181 -15.24 -8.60 -2.45
C SER A 181 -15.23 -9.43 -1.16
N LEU A 182 -14.26 -9.14 -0.29
CA LEU A 182 -14.49 -9.20 1.16
C LEU A 182 -15.57 -8.17 1.52
N SER A 183 -16.80 -8.60 1.77
CA SER A 183 -17.75 -7.81 2.56
C SER A 183 -18.70 -8.71 3.34
N GLY A 184 -18.17 -9.28 4.41
CA GLY A 184 -18.93 -9.54 5.64
C GLY A 184 -18.35 -8.64 6.73
N ASN A 185 -19.03 -7.52 7.01
CA ASN A 185 -18.80 -6.58 8.14
C ASN A 185 -17.93 -5.31 7.96
N VAL A 186 -17.65 -4.83 6.74
CA VAL A 186 -17.07 -3.47 6.56
C VAL A 186 -17.83 -2.68 5.48
N ASP A 187 -18.09 -1.40 5.77
CA ASP A 187 -18.96 -0.43 5.08
C ASP A 187 -18.78 -0.39 3.54
N VAL A 188 -19.91 -0.51 2.83
CA VAL A 188 -20.05 -0.91 1.41
C VAL A 188 -19.88 0.26 0.42
N ARG A 189 -19.34 1.41 0.83
CA ARG A 189 -19.26 2.61 -0.04
C ARG A 189 -17.93 2.81 -0.78
N LEU A 190 -16.89 2.01 -0.48
CA LEU A 190 -15.56 2.14 -1.09
C LEU A 190 -15.21 1.05 -2.13
N THR A 191 -15.96 -0.04 -2.23
CA THR A 191 -15.56 -1.25 -2.96
C THR A 191 -15.75 -1.19 -4.48
N ARG A 192 -16.50 -0.23 -5.03
CA ARG A 192 -16.83 -0.23 -6.47
C ARG A 192 -15.72 0.29 -7.39
N ALA A 193 -14.72 1.00 -6.85
CA ALA A 193 -13.64 1.64 -7.62
C ALA A 193 -12.27 0.93 -7.54
N TYR A 194 -12.19 -0.25 -6.93
CA TYR A 194 -10.95 -1.01 -6.77
C TYR A 194 -10.93 -2.33 -7.55
N MET A 195 -11.96 -2.63 -8.36
CA MET A 195 -12.21 -3.97 -8.90
C MET A 195 -11.93 -4.17 -10.40
N HIS A 196 -11.03 -3.40 -11.04
CA HIS A 196 -10.95 -3.36 -12.52
C HIS A 196 -9.76 -4.06 -13.22
N ARG A 197 -9.07 -5.02 -12.58
CA ARG A 197 -8.19 -5.98 -13.29
C ARG A 197 -8.58 -7.46 -13.09
N TYR A 198 -9.70 -7.72 -12.41
CA TYR A 198 -10.04 -8.98 -11.73
C TYR A 198 -11.05 -9.90 -12.44
N LEU A 199 -11.46 -9.58 -13.66
CA LEU A 199 -12.49 -10.34 -14.41
C LEU A 199 -11.94 -11.52 -15.22
N VAL A 200 -10.63 -11.77 -15.17
CA VAL A 200 -9.97 -12.54 -16.24
C VAL A 200 -10.00 -14.06 -15.98
N ALA A 201 -9.94 -14.54 -14.74
CA ALA A 201 -9.80 -15.98 -14.44
C ALA A 201 -11.11 -16.70 -14.07
N THR A 202 -12.11 -16.01 -13.54
CA THR A 202 -13.43 -16.57 -13.21
C THR A 202 -14.47 -16.12 -14.23
N ILE A 203 -15.20 -17.05 -14.85
CA ILE A 203 -16.28 -16.71 -15.79
C ILE A 203 -17.30 -15.86 -15.05
N ASN A 204 -17.62 -14.68 -15.60
CA ASN A 204 -18.59 -13.75 -15.04
C ASN A 204 -18.30 -13.34 -13.58
N ALA A 205 -17.01 -13.31 -13.16
CA ALA A 205 -16.51 -13.07 -11.79
C ALA A 205 -17.53 -12.55 -10.75
N SER A 206 -17.96 -11.29 -10.84
CA SER A 206 -18.85 -10.64 -9.85
C SER A 206 -20.29 -11.13 -9.84
N THR A 207 -20.73 -11.87 -10.84
CA THR A 207 -22.06 -12.49 -10.93
C THR A 207 -22.00 -14.02 -10.86
N ASN A 208 -20.81 -14.61 -10.73
CA ASN A 208 -20.66 -16.05 -10.57
C ASN A 208 -21.11 -16.47 -9.16
N PRO A 209 -22.08 -17.37 -8.99
CA PRO A 209 -22.59 -17.74 -7.67
C PRO A 209 -21.53 -18.39 -6.76
N TRP A 210 -20.46 -18.95 -7.35
CA TRP A 210 -19.42 -19.68 -6.61
C TRP A 210 -18.21 -18.84 -6.21
N HIS A 211 -18.15 -17.56 -6.62
CA HIS A 211 -16.95 -16.74 -6.44
C HIS A 211 -16.48 -16.67 -4.97
N LEU A 212 -17.40 -16.54 -4.01
CA LEU A 212 -17.05 -16.46 -2.59
C LEU A 212 -16.39 -17.74 -2.06
N GLN A 213 -16.86 -18.90 -2.50
CA GLN A 213 -16.33 -20.18 -2.03
C GLN A 213 -14.94 -20.44 -2.66
N VAL A 214 -14.77 -20.14 -3.95
CA VAL A 214 -13.48 -20.21 -4.64
C VAL A 214 -12.41 -19.40 -3.91
N VAL A 215 -12.76 -18.17 -3.48
CA VAL A 215 -11.83 -17.28 -2.76
C VAL A 215 -11.45 -17.84 -1.40
N ARG A 216 -12.41 -18.38 -0.65
CA ARG A 216 -12.14 -19.00 0.65
C ARG A 216 -11.21 -20.20 0.50
N ASP A 217 -11.48 -21.06 -0.47
CA ASP A 217 -10.65 -22.23 -0.70
C ASP A 217 -9.22 -21.84 -1.09
N LEU A 218 -9.05 -20.77 -1.88
CA LEU A 218 -7.73 -20.24 -2.24
C LEU A 218 -7.02 -19.55 -1.07
N HIS A 219 -7.75 -18.79 -0.25
CA HIS A 219 -7.23 -18.24 0.99
C HIS A 219 -6.70 -19.35 1.91
N ASP A 220 -7.49 -20.40 2.13
CA ASP A 220 -7.14 -21.51 3.01
C ASP A 220 -6.04 -22.41 2.42
N ALA A 221 -5.87 -22.38 1.09
CA ALA A 221 -4.76 -23.03 0.40
C ALA A 221 -3.43 -22.32 0.64
N VAL A 222 -3.42 -21.01 0.94
CA VAL A 222 -2.20 -20.22 1.14
C VAL A 222 -1.92 -19.96 2.62
N LEU A 223 -2.95 -19.62 3.38
CA LEU A 223 -2.85 -19.24 4.78
C LEU A 223 -3.31 -20.36 5.72
N ILE A 224 -2.60 -20.46 6.84
CA ILE A 224 -3.06 -21.18 8.03
C ILE A 224 -3.97 -20.26 8.84
N SER A 225 -3.60 -18.99 8.98
CA SER A 225 -4.39 -17.95 9.64
C SER A 225 -4.01 -16.55 9.14
N GLY A 226 -4.99 -15.65 9.05
CA GLY A 226 -4.75 -14.23 8.77
C GLY A 226 -4.03 -13.52 9.92
N ALA A 227 -3.59 -12.29 9.67
CA ALA A 227 -3.05 -11.42 10.72
C ALA A 227 -4.21 -10.84 11.55
N GLU A 228 -4.13 -10.95 12.87
CA GLU A 228 -5.19 -10.50 13.80
C GLU A 228 -4.59 -10.09 15.14
N ASP A 229 -5.06 -8.99 15.73
CA ASP A 229 -4.66 -8.50 17.06
C ASP A 229 -3.14 -8.43 17.29
N GLY A 230 -2.41 -7.90 16.31
CA GLY A 230 -0.96 -7.76 16.36
C GLY A 230 -0.19 -9.08 16.18
N LYS A 231 -0.88 -10.20 15.90
CA LYS A 231 -0.25 -11.45 15.48
C LYS A 231 -0.08 -11.43 13.96
N PRO A 232 1.12 -11.77 13.45
CA PRO A 232 1.35 -11.85 12.02
C PRO A 232 0.56 -13.01 11.41
N ALA A 233 0.26 -12.90 10.11
CA ALA A 233 -0.34 -13.99 9.34
C ALA A 233 0.59 -15.22 9.37
N LYS A 234 -0.01 -16.41 9.37
CA LYS A 234 0.72 -17.68 9.29
C LYS A 234 0.47 -18.31 7.93
N TYR A 235 1.54 -18.57 7.22
CA TYR A 235 1.53 -19.13 5.89
C TYR A 235 1.78 -20.64 5.93
N ARG A 236 1.26 -21.35 4.94
CA ARG A 236 1.61 -22.74 4.67
C ARG A 236 3.00 -22.80 4.03
N THR A 237 3.65 -23.96 4.08
CA THR A 237 4.92 -24.14 3.34
C THR A 237 4.65 -24.10 1.84
N LYS A 238 5.64 -23.74 1.04
CA LYS A 238 5.57 -23.73 -0.42
C LYS A 238 4.96 -25.00 -0.99
N GLU A 239 5.42 -26.16 -0.53
CA GLU A 239 4.98 -27.47 -1.03
C GLU A 239 3.50 -27.72 -0.71
N ASP A 240 3.05 -27.36 0.50
CA ASP A 240 1.64 -27.48 0.93
C ASP A 240 0.76 -26.48 0.17
N GLN A 241 1.25 -25.26 -0.08
CA GLN A 241 0.56 -24.27 -0.90
C GLN A 241 0.35 -24.77 -2.33
N GLU A 242 1.40 -25.28 -2.97
CA GLU A 242 1.32 -25.79 -4.34
C GLU A 242 0.33 -26.95 -4.46
N GLU A 243 0.38 -27.90 -3.53
CA GLU A 243 -0.53 -29.05 -3.51
C GLU A 243 -1.98 -28.60 -3.34
N ARG A 244 -2.24 -27.70 -2.40
CA ARG A 244 -3.58 -27.18 -2.13
C ARG A 244 -4.11 -26.32 -3.25
N LEU A 245 -3.30 -25.43 -3.83
CA LEU A 245 -3.71 -24.60 -4.96
C LEU A 245 -4.07 -25.46 -6.18
N LYS A 246 -3.31 -26.54 -6.45
CA LYS A 246 -3.65 -27.54 -7.47
C LYS A 246 -4.97 -28.24 -7.13
N ALA A 247 -5.18 -28.62 -5.87
CA ALA A 247 -6.42 -29.25 -5.44
C ALA A 247 -7.64 -28.34 -5.61
N VAL A 248 -7.52 -27.06 -5.24
CA VAL A 248 -8.59 -26.05 -5.41
C VAL A 248 -8.89 -25.83 -6.88
N TYR A 249 -7.87 -25.69 -7.73
CA TYR A 249 -8.08 -25.56 -9.18
C TYR A 249 -8.85 -26.76 -9.74
N LEU A 250 -8.43 -27.99 -9.42
CA LEU A 250 -9.06 -29.22 -9.89
C LEU A 250 -10.48 -29.39 -9.38
N HIS A 251 -10.74 -29.04 -8.11
CA HIS A 251 -12.07 -29.07 -7.52
C HIS A 251 -13.06 -28.22 -8.33
N TRP A 252 -12.70 -26.95 -8.58
CA TRP A 252 -13.56 -26.01 -9.31
C TRP A 252 -13.58 -26.23 -10.82
N ALA A 253 -12.53 -26.82 -11.39
CA ALA A 253 -12.51 -27.23 -12.80
C ALA A 253 -13.53 -28.36 -13.06
N ARG A 254 -13.66 -29.31 -12.13
CA ARG A 254 -14.66 -30.39 -12.21
C ARG A 254 -16.10 -29.88 -12.09
N HIS A 255 -16.31 -28.80 -11.33
CA HIS A 255 -17.63 -28.19 -11.17
C HIS A 255 -18.13 -27.53 -12.48
N GLY A 256 -17.22 -27.02 -13.31
CA GLY A 256 -17.55 -26.32 -14.56
C GLY A 256 -18.17 -24.93 -14.34
N GLY A 257 -18.02 -24.03 -15.31
CA GLY A 257 -18.60 -22.67 -15.26
C GLY A 257 -17.94 -21.70 -14.27
N VAL A 258 -16.85 -22.12 -13.61
CA VAL A 258 -16.07 -21.28 -12.69
C VAL A 258 -14.86 -20.68 -13.38
N TRP A 259 -14.00 -21.50 -13.97
CA TRP A 259 -12.77 -21.03 -14.60
C TRP A 259 -12.97 -20.53 -16.04
N SER A 260 -12.37 -19.40 -16.37
CA SER A 260 -12.23 -18.93 -17.74
C SER A 260 -11.09 -19.67 -18.45
N ALA A 261 -10.98 -19.50 -19.78
CA ALA A 261 -9.86 -20.02 -20.54
C ALA A 261 -8.49 -19.48 -20.08
N ALA A 262 -8.44 -18.31 -19.43
CA ALA A 262 -7.20 -17.71 -18.92
C ALA A 262 -6.73 -18.34 -17.59
N ALA A 263 -7.62 -19.01 -16.85
CA ALA A 263 -7.30 -19.58 -15.53
C ALA A 263 -6.22 -20.67 -15.59
N ALA A 264 -6.16 -21.43 -16.70
CA ALA A 264 -5.13 -22.45 -16.91
C ALA A 264 -3.72 -21.83 -16.94
N LYS A 265 -3.57 -20.63 -17.51
CA LYS A 265 -2.28 -19.92 -17.56
C LYS A 265 -1.88 -19.37 -16.19
N THR A 266 -2.85 -18.93 -15.39
CA THR A 266 -2.61 -18.40 -14.04
C THR A 266 -2.29 -19.50 -13.02
N SER A 267 -2.90 -20.68 -13.14
CA SER A 267 -2.60 -21.85 -12.26
C SER A 267 -1.13 -22.30 -12.37
N TYR A 268 -0.57 -22.29 -13.59
CA TYR A 268 0.85 -22.56 -13.80
C TYR A 268 1.76 -21.47 -13.18
N ALA A 269 1.35 -20.20 -13.24
CA ALA A 269 2.11 -19.10 -12.68
C ALA A 269 2.15 -19.14 -11.14
N MET A 270 1.04 -19.52 -10.46
CA MET A 270 1.02 -19.64 -9.01
C MET A 270 1.94 -20.73 -8.46
N SER A 271 2.01 -21.87 -9.15
CA SER A 271 2.94 -22.96 -8.75
C SER A 271 4.40 -22.51 -8.82
N ALA A 272 4.72 -21.49 -9.62
CA ALA A 272 6.06 -20.92 -9.71
C ALA A 272 6.30 -19.75 -8.73
N MET A 273 5.24 -19.18 -8.12
CA MET A 273 5.28 -17.99 -7.26
C MET A 273 5.10 -18.30 -5.77
N ALA A 274 4.83 -19.56 -5.40
CA ALA A 274 4.82 -20.00 -4.01
C ALA A 274 6.23 -19.79 -3.41
N VAL A 275 6.29 -18.95 -2.37
CA VAL A 275 7.51 -18.61 -1.62
C VAL A 275 7.84 -19.74 -0.66
#